data_AF-A0A442LUV9-F1
#
_entry.id   AF-A0A442LUV9-F1
#
_cell.length_a   1.000
_cell.length_b   1.000
_cell.length_c   1.000
_cell.angle_alpha   90.00
_cell.angle_beta   90.00
_cell.angle_gamma   90.00
#
_symmetry.space_group_name_H-M   'P 1'
#
loop_
_entity.id
_entity.type
_entity.pdbx_description
1 polymer ?
#
loop_
_entity_poly.entity_id
_entity_poly.type
_entity_poly.pdbx_seq_one_letter_code
_entity_poly.pdbx_strand_id
1 'polypeptide(L)' 'MSNELEFLSRRVASGKLSRRDFLGRAAALGVT' A
#
# COMPACT_ATOMS: atom_id res chain seq x y z
N MET A 1 -13.27 3.97 -8.94
CA MET A 1 -12.23 2.93 -8.76
C MET A 1 -11.19 3.48 -7.81
N SER A 2 -11.45 3.40 -6.50
CA SER A 2 -10.51 3.91 -5.49
C SER A 2 -9.37 2.92 -5.37
N ASN A 3 -8.22 3.31 -5.93
CA ASN A 3 -7.01 2.50 -6.04
C ASN A 3 -6.66 1.90 -4.68
N GLU A 4 -6.64 0.58 -4.57
CA GLU A 4 -6.24 -0.13 -3.36
C GLU A 4 -4.83 0.31 -2.92
N LEU A 5 -4.01 0.74 -3.89
CA LEU A 5 -2.74 1.42 -3.68
C LEU A 5 -2.86 2.77 -2.93
N GLU A 6 -3.86 3.59 -3.24
CA GLU A 6 -4.12 4.86 -2.56
C GLU A 6 -4.53 4.62 -1.10
N PHE A 7 -5.36 3.59 -0.86
CA PHE A 7 -5.72 3.16 0.48
C PHE A 7 -4.50 2.71 1.28
N LEU A 8 -3.67 1.84 0.69
CA LEU A 8 -2.43 1.37 1.31
C LEU A 8 -1.44 2.50 1.56
N SER A 9 -1.35 3.46 0.63
CA SER A 9 -0.47 4.63 0.71
C SER A 9 -0.86 5.54 1.88
N ARG A 10 -2.15 5.86 2.03
CA ARG A 10 -2.64 6.64 3.18
C ARG A 10 -2.34 5.94 4.51
N ARG A 11 -2.44 4.60 4.57
CA ARG A 11 -2.14 3.84 5.79
C ARG A 11 -0.65 3.81 6.12
N VAL A 12 0.22 3.69 5.13
CA VAL A 12 1.68 3.72 5.35
C VAL A 12 2.13 5.12 5.77
N ALA A 13 1.59 6.17 5.15
CA ALA A 13 1.88 7.57 5.49
C ALA A 13 1.40 7.94 6.90
N SER A 14 0.26 7.38 7.34
CA SER A 14 -0.25 7.54 8.71
C SER A 14 0.51 6.70 9.76
N GLY A 15 1.51 5.91 9.36
CA GLY A 15 2.24 5.00 10.26
C GLY A 15 1.44 3.77 10.73
N LYS A 16 0.25 3.55 10.17
CA LYS A 16 -0.66 2.43 10.50
C LYS A 16 -0.36 1.16 9.71
N LEU A 17 0.64 1.21 8.83
CA LEU A 17 1.11 0.09 8.02
C LEU A 17 2.63 0.20 7.91
N SER A 18 3.34 -0.91 8.08
CA SER A 18 4.80 -0.93 7.87
C SER A 18 5.12 -0.83 6.38
N ARG A 19 6.24 -0.19 6.04
CA ARG A 19 6.71 -0.08 4.65
C ARG A 19 6.84 -1.45 3.98
N ARG A 20 7.28 -2.47 4.73
CA ARG A 20 7.38 -3.85 4.24
C ARG A 20 6.02 -4.40 3.80
N ASP A 21 4.99 -4.23 4.64
CA ASP A 21 3.64 -4.68 4.35
C ASP A 21 3.00 -3.91 3.18
N PHE A 22 3.27 -2.60 3.10
CA PHE A 22 2.86 -1.80 1.95
C PHE A 22 3.47 -2.33 0.65
N LEU A 23 4.79 -2.52 0.60
CA LEU A 23 5.48 -3.00 -0.59
C LEU A 23 5.05 -4.41 -1.00
N GLY A 24 4.90 -5.33 -0.04
CA GLY A 24 4.42 -6.69 -0.33
C GLY A 24 3.01 -6.70 -0.92
N ARG A 25 2.13 -5.83 -0.43
CA ARG A 25 0.76 -5.68 -0.97
C ARG A 25 0.73 -4.94 -2.30
N ALA A 26 1.55 -3.91 -2.48
CA ALA A 26 1.66 -3.18 -3.75
C ALA A 26 2.19 -4.09 -4.87
N ALA A 27 3.16 -4.96 -4.56
CA ALA A 27 3.64 -5.97 -5.50
C ALA A 27 2.55 -7.00 -5.88
N ALA A 28 1.72 -7.43 -4.92
CA ALA A 28 0.58 -8.31 -5.19
C ALA A 28 -0.50 -7.64 -6.07
N LEU A 29 -0.60 -6.31 -6.02
CA LEU A 29 -1.46 -5.52 -6.91
C LEU A 29 -0.87 -5.32 -8.32
N GLY A 30 0.32 -5.89 -8.60
CA GLY A 30 0.96 -5.81 -9.91
C GLY A 30 1.65 -4.48 -10.18
N VAL A 31 1.87 -3.65 -9.16
CA VAL A 31 2.70 -2.44 -9.27
C VAL A 31 4.16 -2.89 -9.22
N THR A 32 4.73 -3.16 -10.39
CA THR A 32 6.14 -3.53 -10.56
C THR A 32 6.92 -2.30 -11.00
#